data_AF-A0A7G9YMZ4-F1
#
_entry.id   AF-A0A7G9YMZ4-F1
#
_cell.length_a   1.000
_cell.length_b   1.000
_cell.length_c   1.000
_cell.angle_alpha   90.00
_cell.angle_beta   90.00
_cell.angle_gamma   90.00
#
_symmetry.space_group_name_H-M   'P 1'
#
loop_
_entity.id
_entity.type
_entity.pdbx_description
1 polymer ?
#
loop_
_entity_poly.entity_id
_entity_poly.type
_entity_poly.pdbx_seq_one_letter_code
_entity_poly.pdbx_strand_id
1 'polypeptide(L)' 'MVKMEKEEIVELIRSEVAKEFGEERIKYIEYFGPYEGEDLNVRVRVEGLKDRNEGYSVHSRLFDKFLELGIDVPLPIARA' A
#
# COMPACT_ATOMS: atom_id res chain seq x y z
N MET A 1 18.63 -1.30 11.56
CA MET A 1 17.31 -1.02 10.94
C MET A 1 17.60 -0.55 9.53
N VAL A 2 17.18 -1.31 8.52
CA VAL A 2 17.30 -0.87 7.12
C VAL A 2 16.26 0.23 6.95
N LYS A 3 16.69 1.46 6.67
CA LYS A 3 15.77 2.54 6.29
C LYS A 3 15.51 2.37 4.80
N MET A 4 14.34 1.86 4.44
CA MET A 4 13.87 1.93 3.07
C MET A 4 13.39 3.35 2.79
N GLU A 5 13.77 3.90 1.64
CA GLU A 5 13.32 5.22 1.23
C GLU A 5 11.83 5.19 0.88
N LYS A 6 11.17 6.34 0.99
CA LYS A 6 9.73 6.51 0.72
C LYS A 6 9.35 5.99 -0.66
N GLU A 7 10.19 6.26 -1.66
CA GLU A 7 10.00 5.83 -3.03
C GLU A 7 9.98 4.30 -3.15
N GLU A 8 10.81 3.59 -2.39
CA GLU A 8 10.86 2.13 -2.41
C GLU A 8 9.59 1.49 -1.83
N ILE A 9 9.01 2.10 -0.79
CA ILE A 9 7.74 1.67 -0.21
C ILE A 9 6.60 1.87 -1.22
N VAL A 10 6.57 3.00 -1.92
CA VAL A 10 5.54 3.28 -2.93
C VAL A 10 5.63 2.29 -4.09
N GLU A 11 6.84 2.01 -4.58
CA GLU A 11 7.05 1.04 -5.66
C GLU A 11 6.65 -0.38 -5.24
N LEU A 12 6.95 -0.78 -4.00
CA LEU A 12 6.48 -2.06 -3.45
C LEU A 12 4.95 -2.14 -3.43
N ILE A 13 4.27 -1.09 -2.92
CA ILE A 13 2.81 -1.02 -2.87
C ILE A 13 2.22 -1.12 -4.28
N ARG A 14 2.75 -0.32 -5.22
CA ARG A 14 2.31 -0.32 -6.60
C ARG A 14 2.46 -1.70 -7.24
N SER A 15 3.61 -2.36 -7.04
CA SER A 15 3.87 -3.70 -7.56
C SER A 15 2.87 -4.73 -7.05
N GLU A 16 2.61 -4.76 -5.74
CA GLU A 16 1.68 -5.75 -5.16
C GLU A 16 0.22 -5.49 -5.51
N VAL A 17 -0.19 -4.23 -5.60
CA VAL A 17 -1.54 -3.84 -6.04
C VAL A 17 -1.73 -4.18 -7.52
N ALA A 18 -0.72 -3.94 -8.37
CA ALA A 18 -0.78 -4.22 -9.79
C ALA A 18 -0.88 -5.73 -10.08
N LYS A 19 -0.23 -6.58 -9.27
CA LYS A 19 -0.35 -8.05 -9.39
C LYS A 19 -1.80 -8.55 -9.24
N GLU A 20 -2.60 -7.87 -8.42
CA GLU A 20 -4.00 -8.27 -8.19
C GLU A 20 -4.95 -7.61 -9.18
N PHE A 21 -4.79 -6.30 -9.40
CA PHE A 21 -5.80 -5.50 -10.08
C PHE A 21 -5.38 -4.98 -11.45
N GLY A 22 -4.13 -5.14 -11.85
CA GLY A 22 -3.56 -4.47 -13.02
C GLY A 22 -3.09 -3.05 -12.69
N GLU A 23 -1.98 -2.62 -13.29
CA GLU A 23 -1.42 -1.30 -13.04
C GLU A 23 -2.35 -0.17 -13.53
N GLU A 24 -3.04 -0.40 -14.65
CA GLU A 24 -3.95 0.56 -15.29
C GLU A 24 -5.15 0.94 -14.42
N ARG A 25 -5.47 0.11 -13.43
CA ARG A 25 -6.56 0.31 -12.48
C ARG A 25 -6.12 1.08 -11.23
N ILE A 26 -4.83 1.27 -11.02
CA ILE A 26 -4.30 2.10 -9.93
C ILE A 26 -4.41 3.57 -10.37
N LYS A 27 -5.30 4.32 -9.73
CA LYS A 27 -5.51 5.75 -10.09
C LYS A 27 -4.60 6.67 -9.32
N TYR A 28 -4.40 6.39 -8.04
CA TYR A 28 -3.61 7.26 -7.19
C TYR A 28 -3.09 6.52 -5.95
N ILE A 29 -1.91 6.92 -5.50
CA ILE A 29 -1.29 6.49 -4.24
C ILE A 29 -1.02 7.77 -3.43
N GLU A 30 -1.72 7.91 -2.31
CA GLU A 30 -1.76 9.09 -1.45
C GLU A 30 -0.99 8.78 -0.16
N TYR A 31 -0.07 9.65 0.22
CA TYR A 31 0.72 9.50 1.44
C TYR A 31 0.31 10.57 2.47
N PHE A 32 0.16 10.14 3.71
CA PHE A 32 -0.14 11.00 4.85
C PHE A 32 0.80 10.66 6.02
N GLY A 33 1.31 11.67 6.74
CA GLY A 33 2.07 11.49 7.98
C GLY A 33 3.58 11.80 7.87
N PRO A 34 4.25 12.07 9.01
CA PRO A 34 5.68 12.37 9.07
C PRO A 34 6.54 11.10 8.94
N TYR A 35 7.52 11.10 8.03
CA TYR A 35 8.52 10.05 7.92
C TYR A 35 9.63 10.25 8.97
N GLU A 36 9.31 10.20 10.26
CA GLU A 36 10.27 10.05 11.37
C GLU A 36 9.51 9.57 12.64
N GLY A 37 9.16 8.29 12.68
CA GLY A 37 8.85 7.60 13.95
C GLY A 37 7.39 7.36 14.30
N GLU A 38 6.40 7.89 13.57
CA GLU A 38 4.99 7.59 13.85
C GLU A 38 4.20 7.44 12.54
N ASP A 39 3.84 6.18 12.25
CA ASP A 39 2.78 5.75 11.34
C ASP A 39 2.77 6.36 9.94
N LEU A 40 3.52 5.75 9.02
CA LEU A 40 3.37 6.00 7.59
C LEU A 40 1.96 5.56 7.15
N ASN A 41 1.09 6.50 6.77
CA ASN A 41 -0.23 6.17 6.26
C ASN A 41 -0.22 6.22 4.73
N VAL A 42 -0.42 5.08 4.08
CA VAL A 42 -0.54 5.00 2.61
C VAL A 42 -1.95 4.62 2.21
N ARG A 43 -2.56 5.43 1.34
CA ARG A 43 -3.86 5.15 0.73
C ARG A 43 -3.71 4.85 -0.75
N VAL A 44 -4.16 3.68 -1.16
CA VAL A 44 -4.20 3.27 -2.57
C VAL A 44 -5.63 3.36 -3.08
N ARG A 45 -5.82 4.03 -4.21
CA ARG A 45 -7.09 4.16 -4.93
C ARG A 45 -7.08 3.29 -6.19
N VAL A 46 -7.95 2.28 -6.21
CA VAL A 46 -8.11 1.34 -7.33
C VAL A 46 -9.49 1.48 -7.95
N GLU A 47 -9.55 1.60 -9.28
CA GLU A 47 -10.79 1.72 -10.04
C GLU A 47 -11.46 0.34 -10.26
N GLY A 48 -12.79 0.33 -10.26
CA GLY A 48 -13.58 -0.84 -10.63
C GLY A 48 -13.63 -1.94 -9.56
N LEU A 49 -13.26 -1.62 -8.31
CA LEU A 49 -13.48 -2.54 -7.19
C LEU A 49 -14.98 -2.73 -6.97
N LYS A 50 -15.45 -3.98 -6.97
CA LYS A 50 -16.88 -4.31 -6.80
C LYS A 50 -17.31 -4.18 -5.34
N ASP A 51 -16.47 -4.63 -4.42
CA ASP A 51 -16.73 -4.60 -2.98
C ASP A 51 -15.46 -4.35 -2.15
N ARG A 52 -15.64 -4.19 -0.83
CA ARG A 52 -14.56 -3.91 0.13
C ARG A 52 -13.63 -5.11 0.37
N ASN A 53 -14.07 -6.33 0.05
CA ASN A 53 -13.30 -7.54 0.27
C ASN A 53 -12.29 -7.77 -0.86
N GLU A 54 -12.55 -7.26 -2.08
CA GLU A 54 -11.58 -7.33 -3.18
C GLU A 54 -10.23 -6.72 -2.78
N GLY A 55 -10.20 -5.66 -1.97
CA GLY A 55 -8.96 -5.04 -1.47
C GLY A 55 -8.25 -5.81 -0.35
N TYR A 56 -8.91 -6.79 0.29
CA TYR A 56 -8.39 -7.43 1.51
C TYR A 56 -7.19 -8.34 1.23
N SER A 57 -7.19 -9.05 0.09
CA SER A 57 -6.08 -9.94 -0.31
C SER A 57 -4.77 -9.17 -0.46
N VAL A 58 -4.81 -8.01 -1.14
CA VAL A 58 -3.66 -7.12 -1.33
C VAL A 58 -3.22 -6.48 -0.03
N HIS A 59 -4.18 -6.04 0.80
CA HIS A 59 -3.87 -5.50 2.13
C HIS A 59 -3.09 -6.51 2.97
N SER A 60 -3.55 -7.76 3.05
CA SER A 60 -2.88 -8.81 3.84
C SER A 60 -1.47 -9.09 3.34
N ARG A 61 -1.28 -9.23 2.02
CA ARG A 61 0.06 -9.47 1.43
C ARG A 61 1.02 -8.31 1.67
N LEU A 62 0.54 -7.07 1.55
CA LEU A 62 1.34 -5.88 1.82
C LEU A 62 1.74 -5.81 3.30
N PHE A 63 0.80 -6.08 4.20
CA PHE A 63 1.06 -6.14 5.63
C PHE A 63 2.15 -7.16 5.99
N ASP A 64 2.06 -8.39 5.46
CA ASP A 64 3.08 -9.42 5.68
C ASP A 64 4.47 -8.97 5.18
N LYS A 65 4.54 -8.37 3.99
CA LYS A 65 5.78 -7.81 3.43
C LYS A 65 6.37 -6.68 4.27
N PHE A 66 5.54 -5.79 4.80
CA PHE A 66 6.01 -4.71 5.67
C PHE A 66 6.56 -5.26 6.99
N LEU A 67 5.91 -6.26 7.56
CA LEU A 67 6.41 -6.97 8.73
C LEU A 67 7.76 -7.66 8.46
N GLU A 68 7.91 -8.36 7.33
CA GLU A 68 9.19 -8.97 6.92
C GLU A 68 10.33 -7.95 6.79
N LEU A 69 9.99 -6.74 6.34
CA LEU A 69 10.93 -5.64 6.17
C LEU A 69 11.16 -4.84 7.48
N GLY A 70 10.42 -5.15 8.55
CA GLY A 70 10.49 -4.45 9.83
C GLY A 70 9.97 -3.02 9.78
N ILE A 71 9.00 -2.75 8.89
CA ILE A 71 8.37 -1.44 8.70
C ILE A 71 6.97 -1.49 9.30
N ASP A 72 6.66 -0.56 10.20
CA ASP A 72 5.32 -0.41 10.78
C ASP A 72 4.53 0.63 9.96
N VAL A 73 3.56 0.18 9.15
CA VAL A 73 2.79 1.01 8.21
C VAL A 73 1.30 0.71 8.35
N PRO A 74 0.48 1.61 8.93
CA PRO A 74 -0.97 1.54 8.78
C PRO A 74 -1.40 1.79 7.33
N LEU A 75 -2.07 0.80 6.71
CA LEU A 75 -2.26 0.76 5.25
C LEU A 75 -3.74 0.68 4.81
N PRO A 76 -4.50 1.79 4.85
CA PRO A 76 -5.89 1.78 4.41
C PRO A 76 -6.04 1.76 2.87
N ILE A 77 -6.67 0.72 2.30
CA ILE A 77 -7.05 0.68 0.87
C ILE A 77 -8.46 1.23 0.68
N ALA A 78 -8.64 2.24 -0.17
CA ALA A 78 -9.92 2.92 -0.37
C ALA A 78 -10.44 2.78 -1.81
N ARG A 79 -11.77 2.68 -1.98
CA ARG A 79 -12.42 2.68 -3.30
C ARG A 79 -12.34 4.08 -3.93
N ALA A 80 -11.94 4.13 -5.20
CA ALA A 80 -11.90 5.35 -6.01
C ALA A 80 -13.23 5.59 -6.72
#